data_AF-A0AAV4IB55-F1
#
_entry.id   AF-A0AAV4IB55-F1
#
_cell.length_a   1.000
_cell.length_b   1.000
_cell.length_c   1.000
_cell.angle_alpha   90.00
_cell.angle_beta   90.00
_cell.angle_gamma   90.00
#
_symmetry.space_group_name_H-M   'P 1'
#
loop_
_entity.id
_entity.type
_entity.pdbx_description
1 polymer ?
#
loop_
_entity_poly.entity_id
_entity_poly.type
_entity_poly.pdbx_seq_one_letter_code
_entity_poly.pdbx_strand_id
1 'polypeptide(L)'
;MFVNTQAFNQLDPRDGTLIISSLYPSSETSLLKLSLVVVVVVVVVVVVVVVVVVVVVVVVIGVAERAGAVVMMVLVADVDM
;
A
#
# COMPACT_ATOMS: atom_id res chain seq x y z
N MET A 1 -22.86 -3.16 18.33
CA MET A 1 -22.35 -4.13 19.32
C MET A 1 -21.75 -3.32 20.46
N PHE A 2 -22.45 -3.21 21.59
CA PHE A 2 -21.97 -2.44 22.75
C PHE A 2 -21.10 -3.36 23.61
N VAL A 3 -19.83 -3.03 23.79
CA VAL A 3 -18.92 -3.76 24.68
C VAL A 3 -19.14 -3.22 26.09
N ASN A 4 -19.79 -4.01 26.94
CA ASN A 4 -19.93 -3.70 28.35
C ASN A 4 -18.60 -4.05 29.04
N THR A 5 -17.76 -3.04 29.32
CA THR A 5 -16.52 -3.22 30.09
C THR A 5 -16.90 -3.47 31.55
N GLN A 6 -17.10 -4.74 31.90
CA GLN A 6 -17.35 -5.15 33.28
C GLN A 6 -16.01 -5.19 34.02
N ALA A 7 -15.71 -4.14 34.78
CA ALA A 7 -14.71 -4.22 35.82
C ALA A 7 -15.30 -5.03 36.98
N PHE A 8 -14.72 -6.18 37.27
CA PHE A 8 -15.14 -6.99 38.42
C PHE A 8 -14.41 -6.48 39.66
N ASN A 9 -15.18 -5.87 40.56
CA ASN A 9 -14.72 -5.49 41.88
C ASN A 9 -14.94 -6.67 42.82
N GLN A 10 -13.87 -7.39 43.16
CA GLN A 10 -13.92 -8.47 44.14
C GLN A 10 -13.22 -8.00 45.41
N LEU A 11 -13.93 -8.07 46.54
CA LEU A 11 -13.33 -7.83 47.85
C LEU A 11 -12.64 -9.12 48.30
N ASP A 12 -11.38 -9.02 48.74
CA ASP A 12 -10.70 -10.13 49.39
C ASP A 12 -11.37 -10.39 50.75
N PRO A 13 -11.97 -11.58 50.98
CA PRO A 13 -12.72 -11.85 52.19
C PRO A 13 -11.84 -11.99 53.44
N ARG A 14 -10.50 -12.05 53.30
CA ARG A 14 -9.59 -12.15 54.43
C ARG A 14 -9.28 -10.78 55.05
N ASP A 15 -8.96 -9.81 54.20
CA ASP A 15 -8.40 -8.53 54.65
C ASP A 15 -9.23 -7.32 54.17
N GLY A 16 -10.32 -7.54 53.43
CA GLY A 16 -11.20 -6.47 52.90
C GLY A 16 -10.57 -5.65 51.77
N THR A 17 -9.41 -6.07 51.26
CA THR A 17 -8.71 -5.41 50.15
C THR A 17 -9.56 -5.50 48.87
N LEU A 18 -9.78 -4.36 48.22
CA LEU A 18 -10.47 -4.31 46.93
C LEU A 18 -9.51 -4.73 45.82
N ILE A 19 -9.77 -5.88 45.20
CA ILE A 19 -9.05 -6.35 44.01
C ILE A 19 -9.80 -5.84 42.78
N ILE A 20 -9.17 -4.93 42.05
CA ILE A 20 -9.72 -4.34 40.83
C ILE A 20 -9.07 -5.04 39.63
N SER A 21 -9.80 -5.98 39.01
CA SER A 21 -9.39 -6.58 37.75
C SER A 21 -10.00 -5.80 36.59
N SER A 22 -9.28 -4.81 36.09
CA SER A 22 -9.64 -4.15 34.83
C SER A 22 -9.23 -5.05 33.66
N LEU A 23 -10.19 -5.66 32.97
CA LEU A 23 -9.92 -6.13 31.62
C LEU A 23 -9.71 -4.89 30.75
N TYR A 24 -8.47 -4.62 30.37
CA TYR A 24 -8.15 -3.62 29.35
C TYR A 24 -8.83 -4.06 28.05
N PRO A 25 -9.84 -3.33 27.51
CA PRO A 25 -10.24 -3.57 26.15
C PRO A 25 -9.10 -3.09 25.25
N SER A 26 -8.49 -4.00 24.49
CA SER A 26 -7.38 -3.68 23.59
C SER A 26 -7.77 -2.61 22.56
N SER A 27 -7.37 -1.37 22.85
CA SER A 27 -7.45 -0.20 21.96
C SER A 27 -6.58 -0.31 20.70
N GLU A 28 -5.86 -1.43 20.53
CA GLU A 28 -4.89 -1.65 19.46
C GLU A 28 -5.54 -1.88 18.08
N THR A 29 -6.84 -2.18 18.03
CA THR A 29 -7.52 -2.56 16.77
C THR A 29 -7.71 -1.40 15.78
N SER A 30 -7.73 -0.14 16.22
CA SER A 30 -7.93 1.02 15.32
C SER A 30 -6.63 1.54 14.70
N LEU A 31 -5.51 1.52 15.43
CA LEU A 31 -4.22 1.99 14.91
C LEU A 31 -3.63 0.99 13.89
N LEU A 32 -3.77 -0.31 14.15
CA LEU A 32 -3.34 -1.35 13.22
C LEU A 32 -4.17 -1.36 11.93
N LYS A 33 -5.47 -1.00 12.01
CA LYS A 33 -6.30 -0.82 10.81
C LYS A 33 -5.87 0.39 10.00
N LEU A 34 -5.57 1.51 10.65
CA LEU A 34 -5.13 2.72 9.94
C LEU A 34 -3.76 2.51 9.26
N SER A 35 -2.82 1.87 9.95
CA SER A 35 -1.49 1.60 9.40
C SER A 35 -1.56 0.67 8.19
N LEU A 36 -2.42 -0.36 8.23
CA LEU A 36 -2.64 -1.26 7.10
C LEU A 36 -3.19 -0.51 5.89
N VAL A 37 -4.20 0.34 6.06
CA VAL A 37 -4.79 1.12 4.97
C VAL A 37 -3.75 2.04 4.33
N VAL A 38 -2.96 2.73 5.14
CA VAL A 38 -1.87 3.60 4.65
C VAL A 38 -0.87 2.79 3.84
N VAL A 39 -0.44 1.62 4.34
CA VAL A 39 0.49 0.75 3.60
C VAL A 39 -0.10 0.30 2.28
N VAL A 40 -1.36 -0.13 2.25
CA VAL A 40 -2.04 -0.55 1.02
C VAL A 40 -2.10 0.60 0.01
N VAL A 41 -2.46 1.80 0.45
CA VAL A 41 -2.49 3.00 -0.42
C VAL A 41 -1.10 3.28 -0.99
N VAL A 42 -0.06 3.26 -0.16
CA VAL A 42 1.32 3.48 -0.62
C VAL A 42 1.73 2.42 -1.65
N VAL A 43 1.43 1.15 -1.39
CA VAL A 43 1.73 0.05 -2.33
C VAL A 43 1.01 0.26 -3.67
N VAL A 44 -0.28 0.62 -3.64
CA VAL A 44 -1.05 0.92 -4.86
C VAL A 44 -0.42 2.07 -5.64
N VAL A 45 -0.04 3.17 -4.97
CA VAL A 45 0.62 4.31 -5.61
C VAL A 45 1.95 3.88 -6.25
N VAL A 46 2.77 3.11 -5.55
CA VAL A 46 4.04 2.60 -6.09
C VAL A 46 3.81 1.74 -7.33
N VAL A 47 2.83 0.83 -7.29
CA VAL A 47 2.47 -0.02 -8.44
C VAL A 47 2.05 0.83 -9.63
N VAL A 48 1.20 1.84 -9.43
CA VAL A 48 0.79 2.76 -10.50
C VAL A 48 1.98 3.48 -11.10
N VAL A 49 2.89 4.02 -10.28
CA VAL A 49 4.10 4.68 -10.76
C VAL A 49 4.97 3.73 -11.59
N VAL A 50 5.18 2.50 -11.12
CA VAL A 50 5.95 1.49 -11.85
C VAL A 50 5.31 1.18 -13.20
N VAL A 51 4.00 0.98 -13.25
CA VAL A 51 3.28 0.73 -14.51
C VAL A 51 3.45 1.90 -15.47
N VAL A 52 3.29 3.14 -15.01
CA VAL A 52 3.48 4.34 -15.84
C VAL A 52 4.90 4.39 -16.40
N VAL A 53 5.92 4.18 -15.56
CA VAL A 53 7.32 4.16 -16.00
C VAL A 53 7.56 3.09 -17.06
N VAL A 54 7.05 1.87 -16.85
CA VAL A 54 7.18 0.77 -17.82
C VAL A 54 6.53 1.14 -19.14
N VAL A 55 5.32 1.70 -19.12
CA VAL A 55 4.63 2.16 -20.33
C VAL A 55 5.45 3.21 -21.07
N VAL A 56 5.98 4.21 -20.37
CA VAL A 56 6.83 5.25 -20.96
C VAL A 56 8.06 4.63 -21.62
N VAL A 57 8.75 3.71 -20.95
CA VAL A 57 9.93 3.03 -21.49
C VAL A 57 9.59 2.26 -22.77
N VAL A 58 8.50 1.48 -22.76
CA VAL A 58 8.05 0.73 -23.94
C VAL A 58 7.73 1.65 -25.10
N VAL A 59 7.05 2.77 -24.85
CA VAL A 59 6.74 3.76 -25.88
C VAL A 59 8.02 4.35 -26.47
N VAL A 60 8.98 4.75 -25.64
CA VAL A 60 10.25 5.33 -26.11
C VAL A 60 11.03 4.34 -26.97
N ILE A 61 11.14 3.07 -26.54
CA ILE A 61 11.83 2.03 -27.29
C ILE A 61 11.10 1.75 -28.62
N GLY A 62 9.78 1.58 -28.60
CA GLY A 62 9.01 1.31 -29.81
C GLY A 62 9.02 2.48 -30.80
N VAL A 63 9.09 3.72 -30.31
CA VAL A 63 9.27 4.92 -31.16
C VAL A 63 10.68 4.94 -31.76
N ALA A 64 11.71 4.59 -30.99
CA ALA A 64 13.08 4.52 -31.48
C ALA A 64 13.25 3.45 -32.59
N GLU A 65 12.65 2.27 -32.42
CA GLU A 65 12.65 1.21 -33.43
C GLU A 65 11.97 1.66 -34.73
N ARG A 66 10.81 2.31 -34.61
CA ARG A 66 10.08 2.82 -35.78
C ARG A 66 10.81 3.97 -36.47
N ALA A 67 11.43 4.87 -35.70
CA ALA A 67 12.22 5.96 -36.26
C ALA A 67 13.45 5.44 -37.00
N GLY A 68 14.17 4.46 -36.43
CA GLY A 68 15.32 3.83 -37.08
C GLY A 68 14.94 3.13 -38.40
N ALA A 69 13.81 2.43 -38.43
CA ALA A 69 13.31 1.77 -39.65
C ALA A 69 12.95 2.78 -40.75
N VAL A 70 12.30 3.90 -40.40
CA VAL A 70 11.94 4.96 -41.35
C VAL A 70 13.19 5.65 -41.90
N VAL A 71 14.16 5.98 -41.04
CA VAL A 71 15.41 6.62 -41.48
C VAL A 71 16.20 5.69 -42.42
N MET A 72 16.32 4.41 -42.09
CA MET A 72 16.96 3.43 -42.98
C MET A 72 16.25 3.32 -44.33
N MET A 73 14.91 3.26 -44.35
CA MET A 73 14.14 3.19 -45.59
C MET A 73 14.36 4.42 -46.48
N VAL A 74 14.40 5.63 -45.89
CA VAL A 74 14.63 6.88 -46.62
C VAL A 74 16.05 6.95 -47.17
N LEU A 75 17.06 6.57 -46.40
CA LEU A 75 18.46 6.56 -46.86
C LEU A 75 18.69 5.58 -48.00
N VAL A 76 18.06 4.40 -47.96
CA VAL A 76 18.12 3.44 -49.09
C VAL A 76 17.43 4.01 -50.33
N ALA A 77 16.27 4.65 -50.16
CA ALA A 77 15.56 5.27 -51.27
C ALA A 77 16.30 6.46 -51.91
N ASP A 78 17.13 7.18 -51.14
CA ASP A 78 17.97 8.27 -51.64
C ASP A 78 19.23 7.77 -52.37
N VAL A 79 19.76 6.59 -51.97
CA VAL A 79 20.93 5.96 -52.60
C VAL A 79 20.60 5.28 -53.95
N ASP A 80 19.34 4.87 -54.15
CA ASP A 80 18.87 4.21 -55.38
C ASP A 80 18.42 5.20 -56.49
N MET A 81 18.55 6.52 -56.31
CA MET A 81 18.31 7.57 -57.33
C MET A 81 19.60 8.08 -57.97
#